data_AF-A0A3P7IV80-F1
#
_entry.id   AF-A0A3P7IV80-F1
#
_cell.length_a   1.000
_cell.length_b   1.000
_cell.length_c   1.000
_cell.angle_alpha   90.00
_cell.angle_beta   90.00
_cell.angle_gamma   90.00
#
_symmetry.space_group_name_H-M   'P 1'
#
loop_
_entity.id
_entity.type
_entity.pdbx_description
1 polymer ?
#
loop_
_entity_poly.entity_id
_entity_poly.type
_entity_poly.pdbx_seq_one_letter_code
_entity_poly.pdbx_strand_id
1 'polypeptide(L)'
;MDDLWCLLYILVELRGPLPWARVRDRQRVLRLKKDIDLEELLENCPVELIPFAEHISTLNYYLRPDYKLLYNLLEQGFESKQATVKTSLELYPATLDIY
;
A
#
# COMPACT_ATOMS: atom_id res chain seq x y z
N MET A 1 2.69 -10.97 14.30
CA MET A 1 3.67 -9.86 14.28
C MET A 1 2.87 -8.59 14.08
N ASP A 2 2.64 -7.84 15.16
CA ASP A 2 1.68 -6.73 15.15
C ASP A 2 2.26 -5.46 14.52
N ASP A 3 3.58 -5.28 14.57
CA ASP A 3 4.27 -4.10 14.03
C ASP A 3 4.10 -3.97 12.50
N LEU A 4 4.13 -5.09 11.78
CA LEU A 4 3.97 -5.10 10.31
C LEU A 4 2.54 -4.79 9.88
N TRP A 5 1.54 -5.25 10.64
CA TRP A 5 0.15 -4.86 10.43
C TRP A 5 -0.06 -3.36 10.69
N CYS A 6 0.56 -2.83 11.74
CA CYS A 6 0.55 -1.39 12.01
C CYS A 6 1.18 -0.60 10.85
N LEU A 7 2.32 -1.05 10.32
CA LEU A 7 2.96 -0.44 9.16
C LEU A 7 2.04 -0.44 7.94
N LEU A 8 1.41 -1.57 7.62
CA LEU A 8 0.46 -1.67 6.50
C LEU A 8 -0.69 -0.67 6.64
N TYR A 9 -1.29 -0.56 7.83
CA TYR A 9 -2.36 0.40 8.06
C TYR A 9 -1.92 1.85 7.89
N ILE A 10 -0.69 2.20 8.29
CA ILE A 10 -0.13 3.55 8.06
C ILE A 10 0.06 3.81 6.55
N LEU A 11 0.54 2.81 5.80
CA LEU A 11 0.71 2.91 4.36
C LEU A 11 -0.62 3.10 3.62
N VAL A 12 -1.66 2.40 4.04
CA VAL A 12 -3.03 2.60 3.51
C VAL A 12 -3.58 3.97 3.89
N GLU A 13 -3.38 4.40 5.15
CA GLU A 13 -3.86 5.70 5.65
C GLU A 13 -3.24 6.89 4.88
N LEU A 14 -2.01 6.75 4.35
CA LEU A 14 -1.37 7.75 3.49
C LEU A 14 -2.15 8.01 2.19
N ARG A 15 -2.94 7.04 1.70
CA ARG A 15 -3.76 7.17 0.50
C ARG A 15 -5.15 7.75 0.79
N GLY A 16 -5.67 7.53 1.99
CA GLY A 16 -6.99 7.95 2.43
C GLY A 16 -7.37 7.33 3.78
N PRO A 17 -8.49 7.77 4.39
CA PRO A 17 -8.87 7.30 5.71
C PRO A 17 -9.25 5.81 5.69
N LEU A 18 -8.78 5.04 6.68
CA LEU A 18 -9.17 3.64 6.84
C LEU A 18 -10.70 3.48 7.00
N PRO A 19 -11.29 2.33 6.61
CA PRO A 19 -12.73 2.09 6.70
C PRO A 19 -13.31 2.25 8.12
N TRP A 20 -12.50 1.97 9.15
CA TRP A 20 -12.87 2.14 10.55
C TRP A 20 -12.42 3.48 11.16
N ALA A 21 -11.86 4.42 10.40
CA ALA A 21 -11.37 5.71 10.93
C ALA A 21 -12.45 6.52 11.67
N ARG A 22 -13.73 6.33 11.32
CA ARG A 22 -14.87 7.01 11.95
C ARG A 22 -15.50 6.21 13.10
N VAL A 23 -15.02 5.02 13.41
CA VAL A 23 -15.60 4.11 14.40
C VAL A 23 -14.90 4.29 15.75
N ARG A 24 -15.64 4.70 16.78
CA ARG A 24 -15.11 4.88 18.15
C ARG A 24 -15.14 3.63 19.01
N ASP A 25 -16.02 2.67 18.70
CA ASP A 25 -16.15 1.43 19.45
C ASP A 25 -15.01 0.46 19.10
N ARG A 26 -14.15 0.21 20.09
CA ARG A 26 -13.02 -0.71 19.97
C ARG A 26 -13.42 -2.11 19.54
N GLN A 27 -14.53 -2.66 20.03
CA GLN A 27 -14.95 -4.01 19.66
C GLN A 27 -15.39 -4.08 18.20
N ARG A 28 -16.05 -3.02 17.72
CA ARG A 28 -16.44 -2.91 16.32
C ARG A 28 -15.22 -2.74 15.41
N VAL A 29 -14.23 -1.93 15.79
CA VAL A 29 -12.96 -1.82 15.05
C VAL A 29 -12.27 -3.18 14.96
N LEU A 30 -12.23 -3.95 16.04
CA LEU A 30 -11.61 -5.28 16.04
C LEU A 30 -12.32 -6.27 15.10
N ARG A 31 -13.65 -6.22 15.00
CA ARG A 31 -14.39 -7.04 14.02
C ARG A 31 -14.10 -6.61 12.59
N LEU A 32 -14.17 -5.30 12.32
CA LEU A 32 -13.85 -4.75 11.00
C LEU A 32 -12.43 -5.13 10.54
N LYS A 33 -11.44 -5.07 11.42
CA LYS A 33 -10.07 -5.49 11.11
C LYS A 33 -9.92 -6.98 10.76
N LYS A 34 -10.82 -7.84 11.26
CA LYS A 34 -10.80 -9.29 11.01
C LYS A 34 -11.60 -9.68 9.77
N ASP A 35 -12.68 -8.96 9.52
CA ASP A 35 -13.66 -9.32 8.49
C ASP A 35 -13.41 -8.57 7.16
N ILE A 36 -12.56 -7.53 7.16
CA ILE A 36 -12.25 -6.77 5.95
C ILE A 36 -11.45 -7.60 4.95
N ASP A 37 -11.84 -7.50 3.69
CA ASP A 37 -11.08 -8.10 2.59
C ASP A 37 -9.81 -7.29 2.33
N LEU A 38 -8.71 -7.96 1.98
CA LEU A 38 -7.45 -7.30 1.63
C LEU A 38 -7.62 -6.44 0.39
N GLU A 39 -8.44 -6.87 -0.58
CA GLU A 39 -8.73 -6.09 -1.78
C GLU A 39 -9.47 -4.78 -1.46
N GLU A 40 -10.43 -4.82 -0.52
CA GLU A 40 -11.15 -3.63 -0.05
C GLU A 40 -10.23 -2.71 0.75
N LEU A 41 -9.37 -3.27 1.61
CA LEU A 41 -8.42 -2.49 2.40
C LEU A 41 -7.38 -1.78 1.53
N LEU A 42 -6.95 -2.44 0.44
CA LEU A 42 -5.92 -1.95 -0.47
C LEU A 42 -6.49 -1.26 -1.71
N GLU A 43 -7.78 -0.93 -1.71
CA GLU A 43 -8.40 -0.20 -2.80
C GLU A 43 -7.62 1.12 -3.04
N ASN A 44 -7.29 1.41 -4.29
CA ASN A 44 -6.50 2.58 -4.71
C ASN A 44 -5.03 2.62 -4.22
N CYS A 45 -4.51 1.53 -3.65
CA CYS A 45 -3.09 1.35 -3.37
C CYS A 45 -2.33 0.78 -4.58
N PRO A 46 -0.99 0.91 -4.63
CA PRO A 46 -0.17 0.20 -5.60
C PRO A 46 -0.42 -1.31 -5.53
N VAL A 47 -0.43 -2.00 -6.68
CA VAL A 47 -0.69 -3.45 -6.77
C VAL A 47 0.34 -4.27 -6.00
N GLU A 48 1.53 -3.70 -5.79
CA GLU A 48 2.64 -4.27 -5.02
C GLU A 48 2.33 -4.40 -3.52
N LEU A 49 1.33 -3.67 -2.99
CA LEU A 49 0.89 -3.82 -1.60
C LEU A 49 0.02 -5.07 -1.37
N ILE A 50 -0.56 -5.66 -2.42
CA ILE A 50 -1.33 -6.91 -2.30
C ILE A 50 -0.43 -8.07 -1.82
N PRO A 51 0.67 -8.43 -2.52
CA PRO A 51 1.55 -9.49 -2.06
C PRO A 51 2.25 -9.16 -0.72
N PHE A 52 2.39 -7.87 -0.39
CA PHE A 52 2.89 -7.43 0.91
C PHE A 52 1.91 -7.82 2.03
N ALA A 53 0.62 -7.54 1.85
CA ALA A 53 -0.41 -7.87 2.82
C ALA A 53 -0.66 -9.39 2.94
N GLU A 54 -0.61 -10.11 1.81
CA GLU A 54 -0.69 -11.58 1.79
C GLU A 54 0.45 -12.19 2.61
N HIS A 55 1.70 -11.75 2.39
CA HIS A 55 2.84 -12.23 3.17
C HIS A 55 2.64 -12.00 4.66
N ILE A 56 2.21 -10.80 5.06
CA ILE A 56 1.95 -10.48 6.47
C ILE A 56 0.84 -11.35 7.07
N SER A 57 -0.22 -11.64 6.30
CA SER A 57 -1.31 -12.50 6.74
C SER A 57 -0.88 -13.95 7.03
N THR A 58 0.17 -14.43 6.36
CA THR A 58 0.70 -15.78 6.56
C THR A 58 1.62 -15.91 7.79
N LEU A 59 2.07 -14.77 8.34
CA LEU A 59 3.04 -14.76 9.44
C LEU A 59 2.36 -14.96 10.80
N ASN A 60 2.85 -15.96 11.53
CA ASN A 60 2.52 -16.15 12.95
C ASN A 60 3.64 -15.59 13.86
N TYR A 61 3.45 -15.64 15.17
CA TYR A 61 4.42 -15.11 16.15
C TYR A 61 5.81 -15.77 16.06
N TYR A 62 5.88 -17.03 15.65
CA TYR A 62 7.12 -17.82 15.60
C TYR A 62 7.83 -17.72 14.24
N LEU A 63 7.14 -17.23 13.20
CA LEU A 63 7.69 -17.09 11.87
C LEU A 63 8.38 -15.73 11.72
N ARG A 64 9.63 -15.77 11.27
CA ARG A 64 10.38 -14.57 10.94
C ARG A 64 9.85 -13.99 9.62
N PRO A 65 9.42 -12.71 9.60
CA PRO A 65 9.05 -12.04 8.36
C PRO A 65 10.25 -11.99 7.40
N ASP A 66 10.00 -12.24 6.12
CA ASP A 66 10.97 -11.90 5.06
C ASP A 66 10.97 -10.37 4.81
N TYR A 67 11.81 -9.65 5.55
CA TYR A 67 11.97 -8.21 5.40
C TYR A 67 12.57 -7.79 4.05
N LYS A 68 13.33 -8.68 3.40
CA LYS A 68 13.94 -8.39 2.09
C LYS A 68 12.86 -8.36 1.01
N LEU A 69 11.95 -9.32 1.04
CA LEU A 69 10.76 -9.32 0.19
C LEU A 69 9.93 -8.05 0.40
N LEU A 70 9.61 -7.72 1.66
CA LEU A 70 8.82 -6.54 2.01
C LEU A 70 9.46 -5.23 1.50
N TYR A 71 10.78 -5.10 1.64
CA TYR A 71 11.52 -3.94 1.13
C TYR A 71 11.44 -3.83 -0.39
N ASN A 72 11.68 -4.93 -1.11
CA ASN A 72 11.64 -4.94 -2.58
C ASN A 72 10.25 -4.58 -3.12
N LEU A 73 9.17 -5.05 -2.47
CA LEU A 73 7.80 -4.71 -2.86
C LEU A 73 7.52 -3.21 -2.69
N LEU A 74 8.00 -2.61 -1.59
CA LEU A 74 7.87 -1.17 -1.39
C LEU A 74 8.67 -0.39 -2.44
N GLU A 75 9.91 -0.77 -2.71
CA GLU A 75 10.76 -0.16 -3.73
C GLU A 75 10.10 -0.17 -5.12
N GLN A 76 9.55 -1.32 -5.53
CA GLN A 76 8.80 -1.45 -6.78
C GLN A 76 7.57 -0.52 -6.83
N GLY A 77 6.79 -0.45 -5.75
CA GLY A 77 5.63 0.45 -5.68
C GLY A 77 6.01 1.94 -5.79
N PHE A 78 7.19 2.34 -5.32
CA PHE A 78 7.71 3.70 -5.49
C PHE A 78 8.22 3.96 -6.92
N GLU A 79 8.87 2.98 -7.55
CA GLU A 79 9.37 3.10 -8.93
C GLU A 79 8.24 3.16 -9.96
N SER A 80 7.20 2.34 -9.80
CA SER A 80 6.02 2.32 -10.67
C SER A 80 5.35 3.70 -10.80
N LYS A 81 5.34 4.52 -9.73
CA LYS A 81 4.81 5.89 -9.78
C LYS A 81 5.77 6.94 -10.34
N GLN A 82 7.08 6.73 -10.22
CA GLN A 82 8.07 7.63 -10.84
C GLN A 82 8.08 7.51 -12.37
N ALA A 83 7.81 6.32 -12.91
CA ALA A 83 7.72 6.10 -14.36
C ALA A 83 6.58 6.93 -14.99
N THR A 84 5.40 6.97 -14.36
CA THR A 84 4.24 7.73 -14.89
C THR A 84 4.49 9.25 -14.90
N VAL A 85 5.19 9.78 -13.90
CA VAL A 85 5.53 11.22 -13.84
C VAL A 85 6.55 11.59 -14.91
N LYS A 86 7.54 10.73 -15.18
CA LYS A 86 8.54 10.96 -16.22
C LYS A 86 7.93 10.95 -17.63
N THR A 87 6.98 10.04 -17.92
CA THR A 87 6.30 10.01 -19.21
C THR A 87 5.46 11.27 -19.50
N SER A 88 4.86 11.89 -18.49
CA SER A 88 4.06 13.12 -18.70
C SER A 88 4.91 14.37 -19.00
N LEU A 89 6.20 14.39 -18.64
CA LEU A 89 7.11 15.50 -18.94
C LEU A 89 7.81 15.37 -20.30
N GLU A 90 7.83 14.18 -20.91
CA GLU A 90 8.40 13.96 -22.26
C GLU A 90 7.37 14.18 -23.39
N LEU A 91 6.09 14.40 -23.08
CA LEU A 91 5.00 14.54 -24.05
C LEU A 91 4.77 15.97 -24.57
N TYR A 92 5.69 16.91 -24.32
CA TYR A 92 5.81 18.14 -25.09
C TYR A 92 6.95 17.98 -26.11
N PRO A 93 6.70 17.38 -27.29
CA PRO A 93 7.69 17.39 -28.34
C PRO A 93 7.96 18.84 -28.75
N ALA A 94 9.25 19.18 -28.80
CA ALA A 94 9.81 20.40 -29.35
C ALA A 94 9.24 20.75 -30.74
N THR A 95 8.06 21.36 -30.77
CA THR A 95 7.42 21.94 -31.96
C THR A 95 7.18 23.43 -31.79
N LEU A 96 7.92 24.07 -30.89
CA LEU A 96 8.08 25.52 -30.86
C LEU A 96 9.50 25.94 -31.24
N ASP A 97 10.14 25.18 -32.15
CA ASP A 97 11.09 25.75 -33.08
C ASP A 97 10.29 26.14 -34.33
N ILE A 98 10.46 27.38 -34.79
CA ILE A 98 9.75 28.09 -35.88
C ILE A 98 8.57 28.96 -35.41
N TYR A 99 8.88 30.10 -34.78
CA TYR A 99 8.46 31.43 -35.23
C TYR A 99 9.48 32.48 -34.78
#